data_AF-A0A6B9YCN4-F1
#
_entry.id   AF-A0A6B9YCN4-F1
#
_cell.length_a   1.000
_cell.length_b   1.000
_cell.length_c   1.000
_cell.angle_alpha   90.00
_cell.angle_beta   90.00
_cell.angle_gamma   90.00
#
_symmetry.space_group_name_H-M   'P 1'
#
loop_
_entity.id
_entity.type
_entity.pdbx_description
1 polymer ?
#
loop_
_entity_poly.entity_id
_entity_poly.type
_entity_poly.pdbx_seq_one_letter_code
_entity_poly.pdbx_strand_id
1 'polypeptide(L)'
;MPGLNGLKVNVDKSYLKMEDTGEFNKEKLVFNETEPEVTFDDLPAAPVYRGHPDKKMVSFLINVSWGEEYIPDMIKTLKKHNLKATFFIDGKWAQDHVELLKMINEEGHEIGSHGYNHPDMSQMSKAQMTDQITKTNGIIKSIIKKKPEFLAPPAGNFNNHVVNVASEHNMETIMWTIDTIDWDNPSKNQVMNRVLPKLEGGSMILMHPTKVMEDTLEDLILKIKEKNYKIGTVGNLLSENRS
;
A
#
# COMPACT_ATOMS: atom_id res chain seq x y z
N MET A 1 -4.72 -10.17 9.94
CA MET A 1 -5.52 -9.07 9.33
C MET A 1 -5.54 -7.95 10.35
N PRO A 2 -5.26 -6.69 9.98
CA PRO A 2 -5.23 -5.60 10.95
C PRO A 2 -6.60 -5.38 11.59
N GLY A 3 -6.60 -4.86 12.81
CA GLY A 3 -7.79 -4.35 13.48
C GLY A 3 -8.35 -3.10 12.79
N LEU A 4 -9.50 -2.63 13.27
CA LEU A 4 -10.09 -1.36 12.88
C LEU A 4 -10.76 -0.76 14.11
N ASN A 5 -10.50 0.51 14.38
CA ASN A 5 -11.07 1.19 15.52
C ASN A 5 -12.59 1.10 15.53
N GLY A 6 -13.16 0.89 16.72
CA GLY A 6 -14.58 1.06 16.97
C GLY A 6 -15.01 2.52 16.84
N LEU A 7 -16.31 2.76 16.81
CA LEU A 7 -16.89 4.10 16.85
C LEU A 7 -17.81 4.22 18.05
N LYS A 8 -17.53 5.21 18.91
CA LYS A 8 -18.40 5.58 20.03
C LYS A 8 -18.91 6.99 19.81
N VAL A 9 -20.22 7.21 19.96
CA VAL A 9 -20.82 8.55 19.82
C VAL A 9 -20.17 9.49 20.83
N ASN A 10 -19.63 10.59 20.34
CA ASN A 10 -19.24 11.74 21.15
C ASN A 10 -20.49 12.58 21.39
N VAL A 11 -21.11 12.39 22.54
CA VAL A 11 -22.40 13.01 22.89
C VAL A 11 -22.30 14.54 22.82
N ASP A 12 -21.27 15.12 23.42
CA ASP A 12 -21.11 16.58 23.50
C ASP A 12 -20.94 17.21 22.12
N LYS A 13 -20.05 16.67 21.28
CA LYS A 13 -19.83 17.19 19.92
C LYS A 13 -21.03 16.95 19.01
N SER A 14 -21.75 15.85 19.20
CA SER A 14 -22.98 15.57 18.45
C SER A 14 -24.09 16.53 18.83
N TYR A 15 -24.24 16.81 20.13
CA TYR A 15 -25.20 17.78 20.66
C TYR A 15 -24.94 19.16 20.09
N LEU A 16 -23.69 19.65 20.14
CA LEU A 16 -23.33 20.97 19.61
C LEU A 16 -23.66 21.14 18.11
N LYS A 17 -23.70 20.06 17.33
CA LYS A 17 -24.12 20.13 15.91
C LYS A 17 -25.64 20.18 15.72
N MET A 18 -26.39 19.70 16.70
CA MET A 18 -27.85 19.57 16.64
C MET A 18 -28.58 20.62 17.50
N GLU A 19 -27.87 21.33 18.37
CA GLU A 19 -28.41 22.30 19.33
C GLU A 19 -29.27 23.36 18.66
N ASP A 20 -28.76 24.00 17.60
CA ASP A 20 -29.49 25.05 16.86
C ASP A 20 -30.82 24.57 16.27
N THR A 21 -30.89 23.29 15.88
CA THR A 21 -32.09 22.70 15.29
C THR A 21 -33.06 22.14 16.31
N GLY A 22 -32.60 21.82 17.53
CA GLY A 22 -33.39 21.15 18.57
C GLY A 22 -33.86 19.73 18.21
N GLU A 23 -33.50 19.22 17.04
CA GLU A 23 -33.93 17.93 16.50
C GLU A 23 -32.76 16.96 16.36
N PHE A 24 -33.01 15.69 16.66
CA PHE A 24 -32.03 14.64 16.41
C PHE A 24 -31.82 14.43 14.90
N ASN A 25 -30.57 14.50 14.46
CA ASN A 25 -30.19 14.17 13.09
C ASN A 25 -28.98 13.21 13.10
N LYS A 26 -29.20 11.98 12.62
CA LYS A 26 -28.18 10.93 12.58
C LYS A 26 -26.92 11.32 11.77
N GLU A 27 -27.05 12.13 10.73
CA GLU A 27 -25.93 12.57 9.88
C GLU A 27 -25.01 13.57 10.59
N LYS A 28 -25.51 14.22 11.65
CA LYS A 28 -24.74 15.17 12.46
C LYS A 28 -24.01 14.51 13.64
N LEU A 29 -24.13 13.20 13.83
CA LEU A 29 -23.40 12.48 14.88
C LEU A 29 -21.88 12.62 14.68
N VAL A 30 -21.19 12.92 15.76
CA VAL A 30 -19.73 12.93 15.84
C VAL A 30 -19.32 11.71 16.65
N PHE A 31 -18.31 10.98 16.17
CA PHE A 31 -17.81 9.78 16.83
C PHE A 31 -16.36 10.00 17.28
N ASN A 32 -16.01 9.39 18.41
CA ASN A 32 -14.62 9.15 18.79
C ASN A 32 -14.26 7.72 18.39
N GLU A 33 -13.00 7.54 17.97
CA GLU A 33 -12.45 6.21 17.71
C GLU A 33 -12.07 5.51 19.02
N THR A 34 -12.23 4.19 19.06
CA THR A 34 -11.81 3.34 20.19
C THR A 34 -10.94 2.22 19.67
N GLU A 35 -9.75 2.05 20.25
CA GLU A 35 -8.78 1.03 19.85
C GLU A 35 -9.30 -0.40 20.05
N PRO A 36 -8.91 -1.36 19.20
CA PRO A 36 -9.21 -2.77 19.39
C PRO A 36 -8.39 -3.38 20.55
N GLU A 37 -8.88 -4.48 21.12
CA GLU A 37 -8.16 -5.20 22.19
C GLU A 37 -6.91 -5.97 21.68
N VAL A 38 -6.92 -6.36 20.41
CA VAL A 38 -5.80 -7.02 19.72
C VAL A 38 -5.41 -6.15 18.55
N THR A 39 -4.15 -5.73 18.54
CA THR A 39 -3.60 -4.87 17.50
C THR A 39 -2.88 -5.69 16.42
N PHE A 40 -2.49 -5.02 15.34
CA PHE A 40 -1.73 -5.68 14.28
C PHE A 40 -0.38 -6.25 14.77
N ASP A 41 0.27 -5.56 15.71
CA ASP A 41 1.58 -5.93 16.25
C ASP A 41 1.51 -7.14 17.19
N ASP A 42 0.33 -7.48 17.71
CA ASP A 42 0.09 -8.66 18.54
C ASP A 42 -0.01 -9.96 17.73
N LEU A 43 -0.13 -9.86 16.40
CA LEU A 43 -0.32 -11.01 15.53
C LEU A 43 1.00 -11.72 15.21
N PRO A 44 1.00 -13.06 15.06
CA PRO A 44 2.17 -13.77 14.57
C PRO A 44 2.51 -13.33 13.14
N ALA A 45 3.79 -13.46 12.79
CA ALA A 45 4.27 -13.19 11.44
C ALA A 45 3.46 -13.99 10.40
N ALA A 46 2.79 -13.27 9.50
CA ALA A 46 1.93 -13.82 8.46
C ALA A 46 1.95 -12.89 7.23
N PRO A 47 1.70 -13.43 6.02
CA PRO A 47 1.52 -12.58 4.85
C PRO A 47 0.25 -11.72 4.97
N VAL A 48 0.35 -10.45 4.59
CA VAL A 48 -0.74 -9.48 4.65
C VAL A 48 -1.28 -9.25 3.24
N TYR A 49 -2.48 -9.76 2.96
CA TYR A 49 -3.12 -9.61 1.65
C TYR A 49 -4.01 -8.37 1.54
N ARG A 50 -4.49 -7.85 2.68
CA ARG A 50 -5.53 -6.81 2.71
C ARG A 50 -5.51 -6.02 4.02
N GLY A 51 -6.06 -4.81 3.94
CA GLY A 51 -6.54 -4.08 5.12
C GLY A 51 -7.86 -4.63 5.66
N HIS A 52 -8.36 -4.02 6.73
CA HIS A 52 -9.64 -4.42 7.31
C HIS A 52 -10.80 -4.23 6.31
N PRO A 53 -11.69 -5.21 6.11
CA PRO A 53 -12.73 -5.18 5.06
C PRO A 53 -13.74 -4.02 5.21
N ASP A 54 -13.99 -3.59 6.46
CA ASP A 54 -14.88 -2.45 6.73
C ASP A 54 -14.21 -1.08 6.58
N LYS A 55 -12.89 -1.03 6.40
CA LYS A 55 -12.18 0.23 6.14
C LYS A 55 -12.41 0.62 4.69
N LYS A 56 -13.11 1.74 4.47
CA LYS A 56 -13.41 2.30 3.13
C LYS A 56 -12.17 2.96 2.50
N MET A 57 -11.08 2.19 2.38
CA MET A 57 -9.81 2.58 1.79
C MET A 57 -9.26 1.41 0.97
N VAL A 58 -8.52 1.74 -0.08
CA VAL A 58 -7.69 0.81 -0.87
C VAL A 58 -6.27 1.35 -0.97
N SER A 59 -5.31 0.50 -1.31
CA SER A 59 -3.91 0.88 -1.52
C SER A 59 -3.41 0.47 -2.90
N PHE A 60 -2.55 1.31 -3.48
CA PHE A 60 -1.79 0.99 -4.69
C PHE A 60 -0.39 0.51 -4.30
N LEU A 61 -0.04 -0.68 -4.76
CA LEU A 61 1.24 -1.33 -4.56
C LEU A 61 1.98 -1.29 -5.90
N ILE A 62 2.98 -0.42 -6.01
CA ILE A 62 3.73 -0.20 -7.25
C ILE A 62 5.08 -0.91 -7.12
N ASN A 63 5.23 -2.08 -7.75
CA ASN A 63 6.48 -2.82 -7.74
C ASN A 63 7.43 -2.25 -8.81
N VAL A 64 8.64 -1.86 -8.42
CA VAL A 64 9.62 -1.21 -9.28
C VAL A 64 10.89 -2.04 -9.38
N SER A 65 11.09 -2.63 -10.55
CA SER A 65 12.36 -3.21 -10.98
C SER A 65 12.80 -2.72 -12.37
N TRP A 66 11.98 -1.90 -13.02
CA TRP A 66 12.09 -1.33 -14.37
C TRP A 66 11.00 -0.27 -14.57
N GLY A 67 10.97 0.37 -15.75
CA GLY A 67 9.90 1.28 -16.17
C GLY A 67 10.11 2.71 -15.66
N GLU A 68 11.37 3.09 -15.47
CA GLU A 68 11.83 4.40 -15.02
C GLU A 68 11.24 5.57 -15.82
N GLU A 69 10.92 5.37 -17.10
CA GLU A 69 10.32 6.38 -17.97
C GLU A 69 8.87 6.72 -17.58
N TYR A 70 8.15 5.82 -16.91
CA TYR A 70 6.72 5.99 -16.57
C TYR A 70 6.52 6.56 -15.16
N ILE A 71 7.50 6.39 -14.27
CA ILE A 71 7.42 6.80 -12.86
C ILE A 71 7.08 8.31 -12.70
N PRO A 72 7.73 9.25 -13.42
CA PRO A 72 7.45 10.68 -13.25
C PRO A 72 5.99 11.05 -13.52
N ASP A 73 5.39 10.49 -14.59
CA ASP A 73 4.00 10.80 -14.95
C ASP A 73 2.98 10.11 -14.03
N MET A 74 3.30 8.91 -13.53
CA MET A 74 2.51 8.28 -12.46
C MET A 74 2.51 9.11 -11.18
N ILE A 75 3.69 9.58 -10.72
CA ILE A 75 3.80 10.48 -9.55
C ILE A 75 3.02 11.76 -9.78
N LYS A 76 3.15 12.38 -10.96
CA LYS A 76 2.40 13.59 -11.33
C LYS A 76 0.89 13.39 -11.23
N THR A 77 0.40 12.23 -11.67
CA THR A 77 -1.01 11.84 -11.57
C THR A 77 -1.44 11.67 -10.11
N LEU A 78 -0.66 10.97 -9.29
CA LEU A 78 -0.93 10.82 -7.86
C LEU A 78 -0.95 12.17 -7.14
N LYS A 79 0.02 13.04 -7.44
CA LYS A 79 0.11 14.41 -6.91
C LYS A 79 -1.08 15.28 -7.28
N LYS A 80 -1.53 15.24 -8.55
CA LYS A 80 -2.74 15.93 -9.03
C LYS A 80 -3.97 15.60 -8.18
N HIS A 81 -4.05 14.38 -7.66
CA HIS A 81 -5.16 13.91 -6.83
C HIS A 81 -4.87 13.95 -5.32
N ASN A 82 -3.72 14.52 -4.92
CA ASN A 82 -3.22 14.58 -3.55
C ASN A 82 -3.14 13.19 -2.88
N LEU A 83 -2.71 12.18 -3.64
CA LEU A 83 -2.60 10.79 -3.21
C LEU A 83 -1.14 10.39 -3.00
N LYS A 84 -0.94 9.48 -2.06
CA LYS A 84 0.30 8.72 -1.88
C LYS A 84 0.02 7.24 -2.12
N ALA A 85 1.08 6.52 -2.47
CA ALA A 85 1.06 5.09 -2.80
C ALA A 85 2.32 4.47 -2.19
N THR A 86 2.37 3.14 -2.16
CA THR A 86 3.55 2.40 -1.69
C THR A 86 4.32 1.88 -2.90
N PHE A 87 5.56 2.31 -3.03
CA PHE A 87 6.48 1.83 -4.06
C PHE A 87 7.39 0.77 -3.44
N PHE A 88 7.32 -0.46 -3.95
CA PHE A 88 8.21 -1.55 -3.55
C PHE A 88 9.42 -1.55 -4.48
N ILE A 89 10.57 -1.19 -3.94
CA ILE A 89 11.77 -0.88 -4.71
C ILE A 89 12.72 -2.07 -4.71
N ASP A 90 13.10 -2.54 -5.90
CA ASP A 90 14.21 -3.46 -6.08
C ASP A 90 15.55 -2.78 -5.77
N GLY A 91 16.41 -3.48 -5.04
CA GLY A 91 17.66 -2.93 -4.54
C GLY A 91 18.68 -2.61 -5.63
N LYS A 92 18.76 -3.41 -6.70
CA LYS A 92 19.62 -3.12 -7.84
C LYS A 92 19.10 -1.91 -8.61
N TRP A 93 17.79 -1.86 -8.86
CA TRP A 93 17.16 -0.68 -9.46
C TRP A 93 17.45 0.59 -8.65
N ALA A 94 17.35 0.53 -7.32
CA ALA A 94 17.68 1.68 -6.45
C ALA A 94 19.13 2.17 -6.60
N GLN A 95 20.09 1.27 -6.84
CA GLN A 95 21.49 1.65 -7.05
C GLN A 95 21.69 2.37 -8.38
N ASP A 96 20.99 1.93 -9.42
CA ASP A 96 21.13 2.45 -10.77
C ASP A 96 20.30 3.75 -10.97
N HIS A 97 19.24 3.94 -10.19
CA HIS A 97 18.26 5.03 -10.35
C HIS A 97 18.09 5.88 -9.08
N VAL A 98 19.21 6.29 -8.47
CA VAL A 98 19.26 7.05 -7.20
C VAL A 98 18.34 8.28 -7.20
N GLU A 99 18.35 9.08 -8.27
CA GLU A 99 17.57 10.32 -8.33
C GLU A 99 16.06 10.06 -8.44
N LEU A 100 15.63 8.97 -9.09
CA LEU A 100 14.22 8.59 -9.12
C LEU A 100 13.75 8.11 -7.75
N LEU A 101 14.55 7.31 -7.05
CA LEU A 101 14.21 6.90 -5.68
C LEU A 101 14.07 8.10 -4.73
N LYS A 102 14.98 9.08 -4.83
CA LYS A 102 14.86 10.34 -4.08
C LYS A 102 13.57 11.08 -4.43
N MET A 103 13.24 11.22 -5.72
CA MET A 103 12.01 11.87 -6.18
C MET A 103 10.77 11.20 -5.60
N ILE A 104 10.67 9.86 -5.65
CA ILE A 104 9.53 9.11 -5.07
C ILE A 104 9.39 9.44 -3.57
N ASN A 105 10.49 9.44 -2.82
CA ASN A 105 10.49 9.73 -1.40
C ASN A 105 10.20 11.22 -1.06
N GLU A 106 10.73 12.17 -1.84
CA GLU A 106 10.53 13.61 -1.67
C GLU A 106 9.10 14.03 -1.98
N GLU A 107 8.46 13.36 -2.94
CA GLU A 107 7.02 13.48 -3.18
C GLU A 107 6.18 12.77 -2.10
N GLY A 108 6.80 12.21 -1.05
CA GLY A 108 6.13 11.72 0.14
C GLY A 108 5.43 10.37 -0.03
N HIS A 109 5.79 9.60 -1.05
CA HIS A 109 5.33 8.21 -1.19
C HIS A 109 5.99 7.30 -0.15
N GLU A 110 5.31 6.20 0.18
CA GLU A 110 5.85 5.19 1.09
C GLU A 110 6.76 4.23 0.31
N ILE A 111 7.89 3.84 0.92
CA ILE A 111 8.89 3.00 0.27
C ILE A 111 8.96 1.65 0.96
N GLY A 112 8.61 0.59 0.23
CA GLY A 112 8.82 -0.80 0.59
C GLY A 112 10.06 -1.40 -0.11
N SER A 113 10.47 -2.59 0.31
CA SER A 113 11.51 -3.39 -0.34
C SER A 113 10.89 -4.42 -1.30
N HIS A 114 11.53 -4.63 -2.45
CA HIS A 114 11.18 -5.69 -3.41
C HIS A 114 12.31 -6.70 -3.62
N GLY A 115 13.14 -6.94 -2.60
CA GLY A 115 14.37 -7.73 -2.76
C GLY A 115 15.45 -6.96 -3.52
N TYR A 116 16.56 -7.61 -3.86
CA TYR A 116 17.73 -6.95 -4.46
C TYR A 116 17.83 -7.11 -5.98
N ASN A 117 17.44 -8.26 -6.53
CA ASN A 117 17.55 -8.52 -7.97
C ASN A 117 16.42 -9.44 -8.46
N HIS A 118 15.22 -9.22 -7.92
CA HIS A 118 14.00 -9.98 -8.24
C HIS A 118 14.15 -11.53 -8.26
N PRO A 119 14.73 -12.17 -7.22
CA PRO A 119 14.83 -13.64 -7.18
C PRO A 119 13.50 -14.30 -6.79
N ASP A 120 13.36 -15.59 -7.08
CA ASP A 120 12.37 -16.42 -6.38
C ASP A 120 12.83 -16.66 -4.93
N MET A 121 12.35 -15.83 -4.02
CA MET A 121 12.71 -15.92 -2.61
C MET A 121 12.22 -17.22 -1.95
N SER A 122 11.19 -17.89 -2.49
CA SER A 122 10.68 -19.14 -1.92
C SER A 122 11.66 -20.31 -2.05
N GLN A 123 12.60 -20.23 -3.00
CA GLN A 123 13.61 -21.26 -3.26
C GLN A 123 14.97 -20.95 -2.61
N MET A 124 15.05 -19.87 -1.83
CA MET A 124 16.28 -19.44 -1.20
C MET A 124 16.49 -20.05 0.19
N SER A 125 17.75 -20.17 0.59
CA SER A 125 18.09 -20.39 2.00
C SER A 125 17.82 -19.14 2.84
N LYS A 126 17.66 -19.31 4.16
CA LYS A 126 17.54 -18.19 5.11
C LYS A 126 18.65 -17.14 4.96
N ALA A 127 19.90 -17.57 4.77
CA ALA A 127 21.03 -16.68 4.59
C ALA A 127 20.93 -15.84 3.30
N GLN A 128 20.48 -16.45 2.20
CA GLN A 128 20.24 -15.74 0.94
C GLN A 128 19.06 -14.74 1.06
N MET A 129 17.96 -15.13 1.71
CA MET A 129 16.84 -14.21 1.98
C MET A 129 17.28 -13.01 2.84
N THR A 130 18.08 -13.28 3.87
CA THR A 130 18.67 -12.26 4.76
C THR A 130 19.55 -11.29 3.96
N ASP A 131 20.40 -11.80 3.07
CA ASP A 131 21.24 -10.97 2.19
C ASP A 131 20.40 -10.07 1.29
N GLN A 132 19.37 -10.61 0.63
CA GLN A 132 18.44 -9.84 -0.20
C GLN A 132 17.80 -8.68 0.56
N ILE A 133 17.26 -8.95 1.75
CA ILE A 133 16.58 -7.94 2.57
C ILE A 133 17.57 -6.90 3.10
N THR A 134 18.67 -7.35 3.72
CA THR A 134 19.63 -6.43 4.37
C THR A 134 20.35 -5.54 3.35
N LYS A 135 20.71 -6.09 2.19
CA LYS A 135 21.35 -5.34 1.12
C LYS A 135 20.42 -4.27 0.55
N THR A 136 19.19 -4.63 0.18
CA THR A 136 18.21 -3.67 -0.34
C THR A 136 17.87 -2.59 0.69
N ASN A 137 17.61 -2.97 1.93
CA ASN A 137 17.32 -2.02 3.00
C ASN A 137 18.50 -1.07 3.26
N GLY A 138 19.74 -1.56 3.19
CA GLY A 138 20.95 -0.76 3.32
C GLY A 138 21.09 0.27 2.20
N ILE A 139 20.84 -0.13 0.95
CA ILE A 139 20.87 0.75 -0.22
C ILE A 139 19.81 1.85 -0.08
N ILE A 140 18.54 1.47 0.13
CA ILE A 140 17.44 2.42 0.27
C ILE A 140 17.74 3.40 1.42
N LYS A 141 18.13 2.89 2.60
CA LYS A 141 18.47 3.74 3.76
C LYS A 141 19.64 4.67 3.46
N SER A 142 20.64 4.24 2.70
CA SER A 142 21.78 5.09 2.36
C SER A 142 21.38 6.28 1.46
N ILE A 143 20.42 6.07 0.56
CA ILE A 143 19.94 7.07 -0.40
C ILE A 143 18.93 8.02 0.24
N ILE A 144 17.86 7.50 0.86
CA ILE A 144 16.72 8.32 1.34
C ILE A 144 16.63 8.45 2.86
N LYS A 145 17.58 7.87 3.60
CA LYS A 145 17.64 7.91 5.09
C LYS A 145 16.46 7.27 5.80
N LYS A 146 15.63 6.50 5.10
CA LYS A 146 14.53 5.70 5.64
C LYS A 146 14.77 4.22 5.40
N LYS A 147 14.41 3.38 6.36
CA LYS A 147 14.45 1.92 6.21
C LYS A 147 13.04 1.46 5.81
N PRO A 148 12.89 0.58 4.81
CA PRO A 148 11.61 -0.05 4.52
C PRO A 148 11.10 -0.87 5.71
N GLU A 149 9.81 -0.77 5.97
CA GLU A 149 9.06 -1.59 6.94
C GLU A 149 8.30 -2.71 6.20
N PHE A 150 8.04 -2.56 4.90
CA PHE A 150 7.30 -3.56 4.13
C PHE A 150 8.19 -4.29 3.12
N LEU A 151 8.00 -5.61 2.99
CA LEU A 151 8.57 -6.44 1.92
C LEU A 151 7.44 -6.93 1.02
N ALA A 152 7.50 -6.63 -0.28
CA ALA A 152 6.73 -7.37 -1.29
C ALA A 152 7.65 -8.42 -1.93
N PRO A 153 7.39 -9.73 -1.80
CA PRO A 153 8.20 -10.75 -2.45
C PRO A 153 8.10 -10.65 -3.98
N PRO A 154 9.22 -10.75 -4.72
CA PRO A 154 9.21 -10.81 -6.18
C PRO A 154 8.26 -11.87 -6.73
N ALA A 155 7.53 -11.53 -7.80
CA ALA A 155 6.49 -12.37 -8.42
C ALA A 155 5.38 -12.88 -7.47
N GLY A 156 5.33 -12.42 -6.20
CA GLY A 156 4.47 -13.01 -5.18
C GLY A 156 4.90 -14.42 -4.73
N ASN A 157 6.11 -14.86 -5.09
CA ASN A 157 6.62 -16.16 -4.69
C ASN A 157 7.18 -16.09 -3.27
N PHE A 158 6.49 -16.72 -2.33
CA PHE A 158 6.92 -16.79 -0.94
C PHE A 158 6.54 -18.12 -0.29
N ASN A 159 7.12 -18.37 0.87
CA ASN A 159 6.73 -19.43 1.79
C ASN A 159 6.86 -18.90 3.24
N ASN A 160 6.56 -19.73 4.23
CA ASN A 160 6.65 -19.33 5.64
C ASN A 160 8.08 -18.89 6.04
N HIS A 161 9.13 -19.38 5.36
CA HIS A 161 10.49 -18.93 5.63
C HIS A 161 10.70 -17.47 5.21
N VAL A 162 10.19 -17.05 4.05
CA VAL A 162 10.26 -15.64 3.61
C VAL A 162 9.59 -14.72 4.64
N VAL A 163 8.39 -15.09 5.09
CA VAL A 163 7.62 -14.32 6.08
C VAL A 163 8.36 -14.20 7.41
N ASN A 164 8.91 -15.32 7.91
CA ASN A 164 9.65 -15.33 9.16
C ASN A 164 10.94 -14.51 9.07
N VAL A 165 11.70 -14.62 7.96
CA VAL A 165 12.93 -13.84 7.77
C VAL A 165 12.63 -12.35 7.63
N ALA A 166 11.55 -11.97 6.95
CA ALA A 166 11.10 -10.58 6.91
C ALA A 166 10.78 -10.05 8.31
N SER A 167 10.05 -10.82 9.11
CA SER A 167 9.70 -10.48 10.49
C SER A 167 10.94 -10.34 11.39
N GLU A 168 11.95 -11.21 11.25
CA GLU A 168 13.25 -11.08 11.95
C GLU A 168 13.98 -9.76 11.61
N HIS A 169 13.64 -9.12 10.49
CA HIS A 169 14.15 -7.82 10.08
C HIS A 169 13.20 -6.65 10.38
N ASN A 170 12.17 -6.88 11.19
CA ASN A 170 11.07 -5.94 11.50
C ASN A 170 10.37 -5.47 10.24
N MET A 171 9.94 -6.42 9.41
CA MET A 171 9.20 -6.12 8.20
C MET A 171 7.98 -7.03 8.03
N GLU A 172 6.87 -6.45 7.60
CA GLU A 172 5.69 -7.20 7.18
C GLU A 172 5.84 -7.66 5.72
N THR A 173 5.40 -8.90 5.45
CA THR A 173 5.30 -9.40 4.08
C THR A 173 3.95 -8.97 3.49
N ILE A 174 3.99 -8.10 2.48
CA ILE A 174 2.81 -7.53 1.82
C ILE A 174 2.54 -8.25 0.50
N MET A 175 1.28 -8.66 0.34
CA MET A 175 0.73 -9.27 -0.86
C MET A 175 -0.40 -8.37 -1.40
N TRP A 176 -1.21 -8.88 -2.32
CA TRP A 176 -2.32 -8.12 -2.93
C TRP A 176 -3.59 -8.95 -3.02
N THR A 177 -4.74 -8.28 -3.10
CA THR A 177 -6.03 -8.92 -3.42
C THR A 177 -6.41 -8.78 -4.89
N ILE A 178 -5.89 -7.76 -5.58
CA ILE A 178 -6.22 -7.46 -6.97
C ILE A 178 -4.92 -7.26 -7.75
N ASP A 179 -4.73 -8.07 -8.79
CA ASP A 179 -3.64 -7.93 -9.75
C ASP A 179 -4.16 -7.21 -11.00
N THR A 180 -3.49 -6.13 -11.42
CA THR A 180 -3.80 -5.45 -12.69
C THR A 180 -3.35 -6.26 -13.89
N ILE A 181 -2.35 -7.15 -13.75
CA ILE A 181 -1.68 -7.89 -14.83
C ILE A 181 -1.26 -6.90 -15.94
N ASP A 182 -0.71 -5.77 -15.54
CA ASP A 182 -0.32 -4.68 -16.43
C ASP A 182 0.97 -4.97 -17.20
N TRP A 183 1.82 -5.84 -16.65
CA TRP A 183 3.05 -6.33 -17.27
C TRP A 183 2.82 -7.14 -18.56
N ASP A 184 1.60 -7.69 -18.77
CA ASP A 184 1.20 -8.41 -19.99
C ASP A 184 0.69 -7.45 -21.09
N ASN A 185 0.94 -6.14 -20.92
CA ASN A 185 0.51 -5.06 -21.83
C ASN A 185 -0.98 -5.13 -22.26
N PRO A 186 -1.93 -5.28 -21.31
CA PRO A 186 -3.35 -5.25 -21.63
C PRO A 186 -3.79 -3.86 -22.11
N SER A 187 -4.98 -3.78 -22.70
CA SER A 187 -5.64 -2.48 -22.88
C SER A 187 -6.11 -1.90 -21.55
N LYS A 188 -6.23 -0.57 -21.49
CA LYS A 188 -6.85 0.16 -20.37
C LYS A 188 -8.19 -0.42 -19.93
N ASN A 189 -9.06 -0.77 -20.87
CA ASN A 189 -10.37 -1.36 -20.56
C ASN A 189 -10.25 -2.74 -19.89
N GLN A 190 -9.27 -3.56 -20.28
CA GLN A 190 -9.04 -4.85 -19.63
C GLN A 190 -8.57 -4.66 -18.18
N VAL A 191 -7.68 -3.70 -17.91
CA VAL A 191 -7.26 -3.36 -16.53
C VAL A 191 -8.47 -2.92 -15.71
N MET A 192 -9.26 -1.97 -16.21
CA MET A 192 -10.43 -1.44 -15.50
C MET A 192 -11.48 -2.52 -15.22
N ASN A 193 -11.78 -3.39 -16.21
CA ASN A 193 -12.73 -4.48 -16.05
C ASN A 193 -12.24 -5.58 -15.09
N ARG A 194 -10.92 -5.72 -14.92
CA ARG A 194 -10.31 -6.66 -13.97
C ARG A 194 -10.36 -6.13 -12.55
N VAL A 195 -10.10 -4.83 -12.36
CA VAL A 195 -9.96 -4.21 -11.04
C VAL A 195 -11.31 -3.82 -10.45
N LEU A 196 -12.15 -3.06 -11.18
CA LEU A 196 -13.33 -2.40 -10.62
C LEU A 196 -14.37 -3.35 -10.00
N PRO A 197 -14.66 -4.54 -10.56
CA PRO A 197 -15.61 -5.48 -9.96
C PRO A 197 -15.10 -6.13 -8.67
N LYS A 198 -13.78 -6.13 -8.43
CA LYS A 198 -13.14 -6.75 -7.26
C LYS A 198 -12.85 -5.77 -6.13
N LEU A 199 -13.14 -4.48 -6.33
CA LEU A 199 -12.88 -3.44 -5.33
C LEU A 199 -13.77 -3.61 -4.10
N GLU A 200 -13.12 -3.73 -2.95
CA GLU A 200 -13.75 -3.78 -1.64
C GLU A 200 -12.92 -3.00 -0.62
N GLY A 201 -13.47 -2.80 0.59
CA GLY A 201 -12.70 -2.17 1.65
C GLY A 201 -11.46 -3.02 1.99
N GLY A 202 -10.32 -2.37 2.20
CA GLY A 202 -9.08 -3.08 2.47
C GLY A 202 -8.36 -3.62 1.22
N SER A 203 -8.87 -3.42 -0.01
CA SER A 203 -8.20 -3.95 -1.21
C SER A 203 -6.79 -3.39 -1.40
N MET A 204 -5.88 -4.28 -1.79
CA MET A 204 -4.51 -3.96 -2.18
C MET A 204 -4.37 -4.28 -3.67
N ILE A 205 -4.06 -3.26 -4.49
CA ILE A 205 -4.03 -3.34 -5.95
C ILE A 205 -2.56 -3.31 -6.40
N LEU A 206 -2.06 -4.45 -6.88
CA LEU A 206 -0.73 -4.56 -7.47
C LEU A 206 -0.69 -3.94 -8.87
N MET A 207 0.37 -3.18 -9.16
CA MET A 207 0.69 -2.63 -10.47
C MET A 207 2.21 -2.39 -10.61
N HIS A 208 2.64 -2.04 -11.82
CA HIS A 208 4.03 -1.72 -12.15
C HIS A 208 4.11 -0.40 -12.94
N PRO A 209 5.29 0.23 -13.04
CA PRO A 209 5.51 1.34 -13.96
C PRO A 209 5.44 0.85 -15.42
N THR A 210 4.25 0.93 -16.01
CA THR A 210 3.97 0.51 -17.39
C THR A 210 3.25 1.60 -18.15
N LYS A 211 3.35 1.58 -19.48
CA LYS A 211 2.59 2.52 -20.31
C LYS A 211 1.08 2.40 -20.08
N VAL A 212 0.55 1.17 -19.98
CA VAL A 212 -0.88 0.97 -19.70
C VAL A 212 -1.28 1.55 -18.35
N MET A 213 -0.46 1.44 -17.31
CA MET A 213 -0.78 2.02 -16.01
C MET A 213 -0.66 3.54 -16.00
N GLU A 214 0.33 4.12 -16.67
CA GLU A 214 0.43 5.57 -16.89
C GLU A 214 -0.88 6.12 -17.49
N ASP A 215 -1.43 5.45 -18.52
CA ASP A 215 -2.65 5.88 -19.22
C ASP A 215 -3.95 5.57 -18.45
N THR A 216 -3.91 4.62 -17.50
CA THR A 216 -5.09 4.10 -16.77
C THR A 216 -5.24 4.69 -15.38
N LEU A 217 -4.14 5.13 -14.75
CA LEU A 217 -4.09 5.47 -13.33
C LEU A 217 -5.10 6.56 -12.94
N GLU A 218 -5.22 7.63 -13.73
CA GLU A 218 -6.16 8.72 -13.45
C GLU A 218 -7.63 8.22 -13.44
N ASP A 219 -8.05 7.48 -14.45
CA ASP A 219 -9.42 6.95 -14.52
C ASP A 219 -9.71 5.96 -13.39
N LEU A 220 -8.72 5.14 -13.04
CA LEU A 220 -8.84 4.21 -11.92
C LEU A 220 -9.03 4.97 -10.60
N ILE A 221 -8.25 6.02 -10.35
CA ILE A 221 -8.41 6.90 -9.18
C ILE A 221 -9.82 7.49 -9.13
N LEU A 222 -10.31 8.04 -10.24
CA LEU A 222 -11.64 8.65 -10.32
C LEU A 222 -12.73 7.62 -10.02
N LYS A 223 -12.63 6.41 -10.57
CA LYS A 223 -13.61 5.34 -10.34
C LYS A 223 -13.58 4.78 -8.92
N ILE A 224 -12.42 4.71 -8.28
CA ILE A 224 -12.32 4.32 -6.86
C ILE A 224 -12.97 5.38 -5.97
N LYS A 225 -12.73 6.67 -6.24
CA LYS A 225 -13.37 7.78 -5.52
C LYS A 225 -14.88 7.81 -5.72
N GLU A 226 -15.38 7.57 -6.94
CA GLU A 226 -16.82 7.46 -7.25
C GLU A 226 -17.50 6.35 -6.43
N LYS A 227 -16.76 5.27 -6.11
CA LYS A 227 -17.21 4.17 -5.24
C LYS A 227 -17.06 4.46 -3.74
N ASN A 228 -16.74 5.70 -3.35
CA ASN A 228 -16.55 6.15 -1.96
C ASN A 228 -15.41 5.43 -1.21
N TYR A 229 -14.37 5.00 -1.92
CA TYR A 229 -13.14 4.51 -1.30
C TYR A 229 -12.07 5.61 -1.26
N LYS A 230 -11.40 5.74 -0.12
CA LYS A 230 -10.14 6.48 -0.01
C LYS A 230 -9.01 5.69 -0.67
N ILE A 231 -7.95 6.37 -1.07
CA ILE A 231 -6.72 5.76 -1.57
C ILE A 231 -5.59 6.25 -0.66
N GLY A 232 -4.79 5.32 -0.14
CA GLY A 232 -3.66 5.62 0.75
C GLY A 232 -2.50 4.66 0.55
N THR A 233 -1.46 4.81 1.37
CA THR A 233 -0.33 3.87 1.41
C THR A 233 -0.74 2.56 2.11
N VAL A 234 0.11 1.54 2.05
CA VAL A 234 -0.05 0.30 2.83
C VAL A 234 -0.08 0.62 4.33
N GLY A 235 0.82 1.47 4.84
CA GLY A 235 0.79 1.91 6.23
C GLY A 235 -0.54 2.59 6.62
N ASN A 236 -1.07 3.47 5.77
CA ASN A 236 -2.40 4.06 6.01
C ASN A 236 -3.50 3.00 6.02
N LEU A 237 -3.45 2.02 5.11
CA LEU A 237 -4.46 0.97 4.99
C LEU A 237 -4.45 0.01 6.19
N LEU A 238 -3.27 -0.31 6.72
CA LEU A 238 -3.07 -1.22 7.85
C LEU A 238 -3.28 -0.56 9.22
N SER A 239 -3.17 0.77 9.30
CA SER A 239 -3.50 1.51 10.52
C SER A 239 -4.95 1.24 10.95
N GLU A 240 -5.17 1.15 12.26
CA GLU A 240 -6.48 0.94 12.87
C GLU A 240 -7.38 2.18 12.76
N ASN A 241 -6.78 3.35 12.49
CA ASN A 241 -7.50 4.59 12.28
C ASN A 241 -8.46 4.47 11.08
N ARG A 242 -9.68 4.98 11.21
CA ARG A 242 -10.67 4.94 10.11
C ARG A 242 -10.42 5.98 9.02
N SER A 243 -9.57 6.96 9.30
CA SER A 243 -9.22 8.07 8.40
C SER A 243 -8.33 7.66 7.24
#